data_AF-A0A1H8EX10-F1
#
_entry.id   AF-A0A1H8EX10-F1
#
_cell.length_a   1.000
_cell.length_b   1.000
_cell.length_c   1.000
_cell.angle_alpha   90.00
_cell.angle_beta   90.00
_cell.angle_gamma   90.00
#
_symmetry.space_group_name_H-M   'P 1'
#
loop_
_entity.id
_entity.type
_entity.pdbx_description
1 polymer ?
#
loop_
_entity_poly.entity_id
_entity_poly.type
_entity_poly.pdbx_seq_one_letter_code
_entity_poly.pdbx_strand_id
1 'polypeptide(L)' 'MPSNSTKVVGGAVLLLIGAALILGTGLQQIPLPAIAGSVAALLLAAGSVLLGTSEGGQPV' A
#
# COMPACT_ATOMS: atom_id res chain seq x y z
N MET A 1 4.65 21.47 8.04
CA MET A 1 5.41 20.20 8.16
C MET A 1 4.41 19.10 8.47
N PRO A 2 4.15 18.13 7.58
CA PRO A 2 3.33 16.99 7.96
C PRO A 2 4.01 16.29 9.14
N SER A 3 3.27 16.14 10.25
CA SER A 3 3.78 15.43 11.42
C SER A 3 4.20 14.03 10.99
N ASN A 4 5.26 13.47 11.58
CA ASN A 4 5.78 12.15 11.18
C ASN A 4 4.67 11.08 11.23
N SER A 5 3.70 11.23 12.13
CA SER A 5 2.48 10.41 12.21
C SER A 5 1.59 10.49 10.95
N THR A 6 1.53 11.62 10.27
CA THR A 6 0.75 11.79 9.02
C THR A 6 1.34 10.95 7.88
N LYS A 7 2.67 10.76 7.84
CA LYS A 7 3.33 9.89 6.86
C LYS A 7 3.06 8.41 7.13
N VAL A 8 3.17 7.99 8.41
CA VAL A 8 2.83 6.62 8.84
C VAL A 8 1.38 6.29 8.50
N VAL A 9 0.45 7.18 8.86
CA VAL A 9 -0.99 6.98 8.61
C VAL A 9 -1.29 6.94 7.12
N GLY A 10 -0.66 7.81 6.32
CA GLY A 10 -0.81 7.78 4.86
C GLY A 10 -0.35 6.46 4.22
N GLY A 11 0.81 5.95 4.65
CA GLY A 11 1.33 4.65 4.20
C GLY A 11 0.45 3.48 4.62
N ALA A 12 0.00 3.46 5.88
CA ALA A 12 -0.89 2.42 6.41
C ALA A 12 -2.25 2.37 5.70
N VAL A 13 -2.83 3.54 5.40
CA VAL A 13 -4.10 3.63 4.65
C VAL A 13 -3.94 3.11 3.22
N LEU A 14 -2.87 3.52 2.52
CA LEU A 14 -2.60 3.02 1.16
C LEU A 14 -2.36 1.51 1.15
N LEU A 15 -1.66 0.98 2.15
CA LEU A 15 -1.41 -0.45 2.32
C LEU A 15 -2.73 -1.22 2.53
N LEU A 16 -3.59 -0.73 3.42
CA LEU A 16 -4.90 -1.35 3.68
C LEU A 16 -5.80 -1.35 2.45
N ILE A 17 -5.82 -0.25 1.68
CA ILE A 17 -6.61 -0.17 0.45
C ILE A 17 -6.06 -1.15 -0.61
N GLY A 18 -4.74 -1.21 -0.80
CA GLY A 18 -4.11 -2.16 -1.72
C GLY A 18 -4.36 -3.61 -1.33
N ALA A 19 -4.21 -3.94 -0.04
CA ALA A 19 -4.47 -5.27 0.49
C ALA A 19 -5.95 -5.67 0.35
N ALA A 20 -6.88 -4.77 0.69
CA ALA A 20 -8.32 -5.02 0.56
C ALA A 20 -8.73 -5.20 -0.91
N LEU A 21 -8.13 -4.45 -1.84
CA LEU A 21 -8.37 -4.62 -3.27
C LEU A 21 -7.88 -5.97 -3.77
N ILE A 22 -6.63 -6.37 -3.47
CA ILE A 22 -6.10 -7.67 -3.94
C ILE A 22 -6.86 -8.83 -3.31
N LEU A 23 -7.03 -8.79 -1.99
CA LEU A 23 -7.59 -9.91 -1.24
C LEU A 23 -9.11 -9.99 -1.43
N GLY A 24 -9.82 -8.86 -1.44
CA GLY A 24 -11.26 -8.82 -1.69
C GLY A 24 -11.63 -9.28 -3.10
N THR A 25 -10.88 -8.83 -4.11
CA THR A 25 -11.13 -9.27 -5.49
C THR A 25 -10.80 -10.74 -5.71
N GLY A 26 -9.73 -11.24 -5.07
CA GLY A 26 -9.37 -12.66 -5.08
C GLY A 26 -10.42 -13.55 -4.40
N LEU A 27 -10.94 -13.14 -3.23
CA LEU A 27 -11.97 -13.89 -2.50
C LEU A 27 -13.33 -13.89 -3.21
N GLN A 28 -13.66 -12.80 -3.93
CA GLN A 28 -14.91 -12.69 -4.67
C GLN A 28 -14.86 -13.34 -6.06
N GLN A 29 -13.72 -13.96 -6.44
CA GLN A 29 -13.48 -14.53 -7.77
C GLN A 29 -13.84 -13.57 -8.92
N ILE A 30 -13.68 -12.27 -8.69
CA ILE A 30 -13.94 -11.26 -9.71
C ILE A 30 -12.76 -11.33 -10.67
N PRO A 31 -12.99 -11.58 -11.98
CA PRO A 31 -11.91 -11.58 -12.95
C PRO A 31 -11.34 -10.16 -13.05
N LEU A 32 -10.26 -9.93 -12.31
CA LEU A 32 -9.60 -8.65 -12.28
C LEU A 32 -8.72 -8.55 -13.53
N PRO A 33 -8.94 -7.54 -14.39
CA PRO A 33 -8.05 -7.33 -15.53
C PRO A 33 -6.61 -7.19 -15.02
N ALA A 34 -5.65 -7.78 -15.73
CA ALA A 34 -4.25 -7.84 -15.29
C ALA A 34 -3.70 -6.47 -14.84
N ILE A 35 -4.14 -5.41 -15.51
CA ILE A 35 -3.83 -4.01 -15.19
C ILE A 35 -4.21 -3.66 -13.75
N ALA A 36 -5.40 -4.04 -13.29
CA ALA A 36 -5.88 -3.76 -11.93
C ALA A 36 -5.08 -4.53 -10.86
N GLY A 37 -4.67 -5.76 -11.15
CA GLY A 37 -3.78 -6.53 -10.27
C GLY A 37 -2.39 -5.89 -10.14
N SER A 38 -1.81 -5.43 -11.26
CA SER A 38 -0.54 -4.71 -11.23
C SER A 38 -0.64 -3.37 -10.50
N VAL A 39 -1.70 -2.58 -10.72
CA VAL A 39 -1.92 -1.31 -9.99
C VAL A 39 -2.03 -1.57 -8.49
N ALA A 40 -2.72 -2.63 -8.07
CA ALA A 40 -2.85 -2.97 -6.67
C ALA A 40 -1.51 -3.42 -6.04
N ALA A 41 -0.69 -4.18 -6.78
CA ALA A 41 0.67 -4.55 -6.33
C ALA A 41 1.59 -3.31 -6.22
N LEU A 42 1.50 -2.37 -7.16
CA LEU A 42 2.20 -1.09 -7.10
C LEU A 42 1.77 -0.24 -5.89
N LEU A 43 0.47 -0.21 -5.59
CA LEU A 43 -0.08 0.48 -4.42
C LEU A 43 0.41 -0.13 -3.11
N LEU A 44 0.46 -1.47 -3.04
CA LEU A 44 0.99 -2.20 -1.89
C LEU A 44 2.48 -1.91 -1.68
N ALA A 45 3.26 -1.91 -2.76
CA ALA A 45 4.69 -1.57 -2.73
C ALA A 45 4.92 -0.09 -2.35
N ALA A 46 4.14 0.84 -2.90
CA ALA A 46 4.23 2.25 -2.54
C ALA A 46 3.83 2.49 -1.06
N GLY A 47 2.80 1.78 -0.59
CA GLY A 47 2.36 1.81 0.81
C GLY A 47 3.43 1.26 1.77
N SER A 48 4.09 0.15 1.42
CA SER A 48 5.17 -0.42 2.23
C SER A 48 6.42 0.46 2.24
N VAL A 49 6.76 1.09 1.11
CA VAL A 49 7.86 2.07 1.02
C VAL A 49 7.55 3.32 1.85
N LEU A 50 6.33 3.87 1.79
CA LEU A 50 5.95 5.02 2.60
C LEU A 50 5.96 4.72 4.11
N LEU A 51 5.54 3.51 4.49
CA LEU A 51 5.57 3.05 5.88
C LEU A 51 7.00 2.82 6.38
N GLY A 52 7.82 2.07 5.62
CA GLY A 52 9.21 1.75 5.98
C GLY A 52 10.14 2.96 5.98
N THR A 53 9.86 3.98 5.17
CA THR A 53 10.60 5.26 5.20
C THR A 53 10.15 6.20 6.32
N SER A 54 9.17 5.80 7.15
CA SER A 54 8.66 6.63 8.23
C SER A 54 9.38 6.42 9.57
N GLU A 55 10.07 5.28 9.76
CA GLU A 55 10.76 4.94 11.02
C GLU A 55 12.20 5.46 11.10
N GLY A 56 12.82 5.79 9.98
CA GLY A 56 14.13 6.42 10.00
C GLY A 56 14.81 6.30 8.67
N GLY A 57 15.27 7.43 8.13
CA GLY A 57 16.31 7.45 7.11
C GLY A 57 17.65 6.97 7.67
N GLN A 58 17.68 5.84 8.37
CA GLN A 58 18.92 5.16 8.70
C GLN A 58 19.32 4.32 7.49
N PRO A 59 20.43 4.65 6.83
CA PRO A 59 20.97 3.84 5.75
C PRO A 59 21.46 2.54 6.37
N VAL A 60 21.02 1.41 5.80
CA VAL A 60 21.77 0.15 5.86
C VAL A 60 22.55 0.00 4.57
#